data_AF-A0A091FD30-F1
#
_entry.id   AF-A0A091FD30-F1
#
_cell.length_a   1.000
_cell.length_b   1.000
_cell.length_c   1.000
_cell.angle_alpha   90.00
_cell.angle_beta   90.00
_cell.angle_gamma   90.00
#
_symmetry.space_group_name_H-M   'P 1'
#
loop_
_entity.id
_entity.type
_entity.pdbx_description
1 polymer ?
#
loop_
_entity_poly.entity_id
_entity_poly.type
_entity_poly.pdbx_seq_one_letter_code
_entity_poly.pdbx_strand_id
1 'polypeptide(L)'
;MDDKRRFPIAVEGFKLIIPLAVLTGLFFLWQWIIAGFIILIFTLFVAFFFRDPQRIIPSDDGLVVSPADGKVVVVTKIHEKDYLDQPVCQISIFLSIFNVHVNRVPVGGKVEIIKYNPGKFHIAAVAKASLENEQTSMVIGSGSTKILVKQIAGFIARRIICYVKPGDVIKKGERYGLICFGSRVDIFLPENSEIKVKLGDHVKGAKDIIAILK
;
A
#
# COMPACT_ATOMS: atom_id res chain seq x y z
N MET A 1 -10.69 -12.94 6.69
CA MET A 1 -11.84 -12.00 6.76
C MET A 1 -12.64 -12.15 5.48
N ASP A 2 -13.96 -12.30 5.58
CA ASP A 2 -14.84 -12.74 4.50
C ASP A 2 -14.87 -11.73 3.32
N ASP A 3 -14.50 -12.22 2.14
CA ASP A 3 -14.26 -11.45 0.91
C ASP A 3 -15.55 -11.24 0.09
N LYS A 4 -16.64 -10.82 0.73
CA LYS A 4 -17.97 -10.87 0.09
C LYS A 4 -18.70 -9.55 -0.08
N ARG A 5 -18.13 -8.40 0.28
CA ARG A 5 -18.70 -7.08 -0.05
C ARG A 5 -17.61 -6.03 -0.24
N ARG A 6 -16.85 -6.10 -1.34
CA ARG A 6 -15.82 -5.10 -1.64
C ARG A 6 -16.43 -3.89 -2.34
N PHE A 7 -16.90 -2.92 -1.53
CA PHE A 7 -17.17 -1.57 -2.01
C PHE A 7 -15.93 -1.02 -2.73
N PRO A 8 -16.09 -0.28 -3.84
CA PRO A 8 -14.99 0.25 -4.65
C PRO A 8 -14.27 1.43 -3.98
N ILE A 9 -14.52 1.68 -2.69
CA ILE A 9 -13.96 2.77 -1.90
C ILE A 9 -13.52 2.17 -0.56
N ALA A 10 -12.33 2.54 -0.10
CA ALA A 10 -11.82 2.20 1.22
C ALA A 10 -12.72 2.79 2.32
N VAL A 11 -12.91 2.03 3.40
CA VAL A 11 -13.87 2.39 4.48
C VAL A 11 -13.52 3.72 5.16
N GLU A 12 -12.24 4.08 5.17
CA GLU A 12 -11.70 5.33 5.67
C GLU A 12 -12.18 6.53 4.87
N GLY A 13 -12.37 6.36 3.56
CA GLY A 13 -12.81 7.42 2.67
C GLY A 13 -14.19 7.94 3.02
N PHE A 14 -15.10 7.09 3.50
CA PHE A 14 -16.48 7.50 3.83
C PHE A 14 -16.56 8.57 4.90
N LYS A 15 -15.61 8.60 5.85
CA LYS A 15 -15.54 9.63 6.89
C LYS A 15 -15.32 11.04 6.32
N LEU A 16 -14.73 11.13 5.12
CA LEU A 16 -14.50 12.39 4.42
C LEU A 16 -15.53 12.62 3.31
N ILE A 17 -15.89 11.57 2.56
CA ILE A 17 -16.78 11.67 1.41
C ILE A 17 -18.21 12.05 1.83
N ILE A 18 -18.75 11.46 2.90
CA ILE A 18 -20.14 11.70 3.31
C ILE A 18 -20.37 13.16 3.71
N PRO A 19 -19.57 13.78 4.63
CA PRO A 19 -19.75 15.19 4.96
C PRO A 19 -19.57 16.13 3.77
N LEU A 20 -18.61 15.85 2.89
CA LEU A 20 -18.37 16.65 1.68
C LEU A 20 -19.52 16.56 0.67
N ALA A 21 -20.12 15.39 0.51
CA ALA A 21 -21.30 15.20 -0.33
C ALA A 21 -22.53 15.94 0.23
N VAL A 22 -22.74 15.89 1.55
CA VAL A 22 -23.81 16.68 2.21
C VAL A 22 -23.58 18.18 2.01
N LEU A 23 -22.36 18.66 2.23
CA LEU A 23 -22.01 20.07 2.03
C LEU A 23 -22.22 20.53 0.59
N THR A 24 -21.88 19.66 -0.39
CA THR A 24 -22.14 19.89 -1.81
C THR A 24 -23.65 20.08 -2.06
N GLY A 25 -24.48 19.20 -1.50
CA GLY A 25 -25.94 19.32 -1.60
C GLY A 25 -26.47 20.63 -1.01
N LEU A 26 -26.00 21.01 0.19
CA LEU A 26 -26.39 22.27 0.84
C LEU A 26 -26.03 23.50 0.00
N PHE A 27 -24.86 23.53 -0.63
CA PHE A 27 -24.45 24.65 -1.48
C PHE A 27 -25.32 24.80 -2.73
N PHE A 28 -25.70 23.69 -3.36
CA PHE A 28 -26.65 23.73 -4.47
C PHE A 28 -28.05 24.15 -4.03
N LEU A 29 -28.51 23.69 -2.85
CA LEU A 29 -29.81 24.09 -2.29
C LEU A 29 -29.88 25.61 -2.01
N TRP A 30 -28.79 26.23 -1.55
CA TRP A 30 -28.69 27.67 -1.34
C TRP A 30 -28.30 28.49 -2.58
N GLN A 31 -28.33 27.89 -3.78
CA GLN A 31 -28.00 28.56 -5.05
C GLN A 31 -26.56 29.09 -5.11
N TRP A 32 -25.65 28.58 -4.28
CA TRP A 32 -24.23 28.91 -4.33
C TRP A 32 -23.53 28.04 -5.38
N ILE A 33 -23.90 28.23 -6.65
CA ILE A 33 -23.55 27.30 -7.74
C ILE A 33 -22.04 27.12 -7.91
N ILE A 34 -21.28 28.22 -7.92
CA ILE A 34 -19.81 28.16 -8.09
C ILE A 34 -19.17 27.39 -6.93
N ALA A 35 -19.54 27.72 -5.69
CA ALA A 35 -19.03 27.03 -4.52
C ALA A 35 -19.45 25.54 -4.51
N GLY A 36 -20.68 25.24 -4.91
CA GLY A 36 -21.20 23.87 -5.06
C GLY A 36 -20.35 23.03 -6.00
N PHE A 37 -19.98 23.57 -7.17
CA PHE A 37 -19.08 22.87 -8.10
C PHE A 37 -17.67 22.67 -7.55
N ILE A 38 -17.11 23.66 -6.85
CA ILE A 38 -15.77 23.53 -6.24
C ILE A 38 -15.77 22.38 -5.21
N ILE A 39 -16.76 22.33 -4.32
CA ILE A 39 -16.86 21.26 -3.32
C ILE A 39 -17.18 19.91 -3.99
N LEU A 40 -17.99 19.89 -5.05
CA LEU A 40 -18.24 18.66 -5.82
C LEU A 40 -16.95 18.09 -6.41
N ILE A 41 -16.14 18.91 -7.09
CA ILE A 41 -14.85 18.49 -7.67
C ILE A 41 -13.95 17.93 -6.56
N PHE A 42 -13.89 18.62 -5.42
CA PHE A 42 -13.10 18.15 -4.28
C PHE A 42 -13.62 16.82 -3.70
N THR A 43 -14.94 16.66 -3.58
CA THR A 43 -15.60 15.42 -3.14
C THR A 43 -15.25 14.25 -4.07
N LEU A 44 -15.33 14.48 -5.39
CA LEU A 44 -14.97 13.49 -6.40
C LEU A 44 -13.49 13.13 -6.35
N PHE A 45 -12.61 14.12 -6.12
CA PHE A 45 -11.18 13.87 -5.92
C PHE A 45 -10.92 13.00 -4.69
N VAL A 46 -11.56 13.28 -3.55
CA VAL A 46 -11.43 12.45 -2.34
C VAL A 46 -11.96 11.03 -2.59
N ALA A 47 -13.09 10.88 -3.27
CA ALA A 47 -13.62 9.57 -3.65
C ALA A 47 -12.66 8.81 -4.58
N PHE A 48 -12.07 9.50 -5.55
CA PHE A 48 -11.04 8.94 -6.44
C PHE A 48 -9.77 8.52 -5.67
N PHE A 49 -9.35 9.30 -4.68
CA PHE A 49 -8.16 9.02 -3.88
C PHE A 49 -8.34 7.75 -3.03
N PHE A 50 -9.50 7.59 -2.37
CA PHE A 50 -9.83 6.42 -1.55
C PHE A 50 -10.39 5.24 -2.36
N ARG A 51 -10.35 5.31 -3.70
CA ARG A 51 -10.84 4.21 -4.54
C ARG A 51 -10.07 2.93 -4.25
N ASP A 52 -10.78 1.81 -4.30
CA ASP A 52 -10.20 0.49 -4.25
C ASP A 52 -10.87 -0.43 -5.29
N PRO A 53 -10.37 -0.42 -6.54
CA PRO A 53 -10.95 -1.21 -7.61
C PRO A 53 -10.78 -2.70 -7.35
N GLN A 54 -11.75 -3.50 -7.79
CA GLN A 54 -11.64 -4.95 -7.79
C GLN A 54 -10.55 -5.40 -8.77
N ARG A 55 -9.83 -6.46 -8.41
CA ARG A 55 -8.68 -6.97 -9.17
C ARG A 55 -8.72 -8.49 -9.18
N ILE A 56 -8.35 -9.06 -10.32
CA ILE A 56 -8.07 -10.48 -10.45
C ILE A 56 -6.66 -10.70 -9.89
N ILE A 57 -6.56 -11.61 -8.92
CA ILE A 57 -5.31 -11.91 -8.22
C ILE A 57 -4.70 -13.16 -8.87
N PRO A 58 -3.46 -13.11 -9.39
CA PRO A 58 -2.77 -14.29 -9.90
C PRO A 58 -2.70 -15.41 -8.85
N SER A 59 -3.19 -16.60 -9.21
CA SER A 59 -3.36 -17.73 -8.28
C SER A 59 -2.12 -18.60 -8.11
N ASP A 60 -1.20 -18.62 -9.08
CA ASP A 60 -0.11 -19.59 -9.08
C ASP A 60 0.79 -19.46 -7.86
N ASP A 61 1.29 -20.60 -7.38
CA ASP A 61 2.16 -20.69 -6.22
C ASP A 61 3.52 -20.02 -6.48
N GLY A 62 4.14 -19.52 -5.42
CA GLY A 62 5.43 -18.81 -5.51
C GLY A 62 5.36 -17.41 -6.14
N LEU A 63 4.26 -17.02 -6.79
CA LEU A 63 4.13 -15.66 -7.34
C LEU A 63 3.99 -14.62 -6.23
N VAL A 64 4.82 -13.58 -6.32
CA VAL A 64 4.77 -12.37 -5.50
C VAL A 64 4.06 -11.28 -6.30
N VAL A 65 2.90 -10.83 -5.83
CA VAL A 65 2.19 -9.71 -6.45
C VAL A 65 2.65 -8.38 -5.85
N SER A 66 2.51 -7.30 -6.63
CA SER A 66 2.82 -5.97 -6.14
C SER A 66 1.99 -5.67 -4.86
N PRO A 67 2.61 -5.16 -3.79
CA PRO A 67 1.88 -4.75 -2.59
C PRO A 67 1.17 -3.39 -2.74
N ALA A 68 1.44 -2.65 -3.82
CA ALA A 68 0.99 -1.27 -4.00
C ALA A 68 0.80 -0.89 -5.47
N ASP A 69 0.00 0.14 -5.73
CA ASP A 69 0.00 0.83 -7.03
C ASP A 69 1.07 1.88 -7.05
N GLY A 70 1.93 1.89 -8.06
CA GLY A 70 2.96 2.92 -8.10
C GLY A 70 4.01 2.70 -9.16
N LYS A 71 5.12 3.40 -8.97
CA LYS A 71 6.32 3.29 -9.78
C LYS A 71 7.41 2.59 -8.98
N VAL A 72 8.08 1.61 -9.58
CA VAL A 72 9.25 0.97 -9.00
C VAL A 72 10.39 1.99 -8.98
N VAL A 73 10.89 2.32 -7.79
CA VAL A 73 11.93 3.33 -7.57
C VAL A 73 13.24 2.73 -7.02
N VAL A 74 13.22 1.48 -6.57
CA VAL A 74 14.43 0.74 -6.16
C VAL A 74 14.24 -0.73 -6.54
N VAL A 75 15.29 -1.32 -7.09
CA VAL A 75 15.49 -2.78 -7.18
C VAL A 75 16.96 -3.02 -6.85
N THR A 76 17.27 -3.59 -5.68
CA THR A 76 18.65 -3.81 -5.26
C THR A 76 18.80 -5.02 -4.35
N LYS A 77 20.02 -5.52 -4.22
CA LYS A 77 20.40 -6.54 -3.22
C LYS A 77 21.01 -5.85 -2.02
N ILE A 78 20.51 -6.15 -0.83
CA ILE A 78 21.01 -5.62 0.43
C ILE A 78 21.00 -6.71 1.50
N HIS A 79 21.64 -6.43 2.62
CA HIS A 79 21.52 -7.25 3.82
C HIS A 79 20.53 -6.56 4.78
N GLU A 80 19.38 -7.19 5.05
CA GLU A 80 18.35 -6.65 5.94
C GLU A 80 18.63 -7.10 7.36
N LYS A 81 18.87 -6.17 8.28
CA LYS A 81 19.39 -6.45 9.64
C LYS A 81 18.34 -6.47 10.73
N ASP A 82 17.20 -5.81 10.50
CA ASP A 82 16.27 -5.49 11.60
C ASP A 82 15.29 -6.64 11.89
N TYR A 83 14.91 -7.41 10.86
CA TYR A 83 13.86 -8.42 10.96
C TYR A 83 14.27 -9.79 10.39
N LEU A 84 15.05 -9.80 9.32
CA LEU A 84 15.41 -11.03 8.61
C LEU A 84 16.86 -11.47 8.84
N ASP A 85 17.77 -10.52 9.15
CA ASP A 85 19.20 -10.72 9.35
C ASP A 85 19.88 -11.56 8.25
N GLN A 86 19.55 -11.28 6.99
CA GLN A 86 20.01 -12.05 5.84
C GLN A 86 20.10 -11.21 4.54
N PRO A 87 20.83 -11.69 3.51
CA PRO A 87 20.79 -11.12 2.16
C PRO A 87 19.40 -11.24 1.54
N VAL A 88 18.91 -10.13 0.98
CA VAL A 88 17.59 -10.02 0.37
C VAL A 88 17.62 -9.15 -0.89
N CYS A 89 16.63 -9.36 -1.76
CA CYS A 89 16.28 -8.45 -2.84
C CYS A 89 15.21 -7.46 -2.35
N GLN A 90 15.54 -6.17 -2.33
CA GLN A 90 14.60 -5.10 -2.03
C GLN A 90 13.97 -4.56 -3.32
N ILE A 91 12.64 -4.46 -3.33
CA ILE A 91 11.87 -3.71 -4.32
C ILE A 91 11.11 -2.60 -3.60
N SER A 92 11.20 -1.38 -4.11
CA SER A 92 10.49 -0.23 -3.55
C SER A 92 9.54 0.36 -4.56
N ILE A 93 8.29 0.56 -4.14
CA ILE A 93 7.22 1.10 -4.98
C ILE A 93 6.75 2.42 -4.37
N PHE A 94 6.91 3.49 -5.13
CA PHE A 94 6.42 4.82 -4.77
C PHE A 94 4.99 5.01 -5.29
N LEU A 95 4.09 5.39 -4.38
CA LEU A 95 2.68 5.66 -4.66
C LEU A 95 2.47 7.17 -4.73
N SER A 96 2.18 7.68 -5.92
CA SER A 96 1.76 9.07 -6.11
C SER A 96 0.33 9.29 -5.62
N ILE A 97 -0.07 10.56 -5.49
CA ILE A 97 -1.46 10.94 -5.12
C ILE A 97 -2.52 10.39 -6.08
N PHE A 98 -2.14 10.03 -7.31
CA PHE A 98 -3.05 9.47 -8.31
C PHE A 98 -3.17 7.95 -8.22
N ASN A 99 -2.34 7.27 -7.44
CA ASN A 99 -2.38 5.82 -7.29
C ASN A 99 -3.46 5.37 -6.29
N VAL A 100 -3.76 4.07 -6.28
CA VAL A 100 -4.58 3.45 -5.23
C VAL A 100 -3.70 3.28 -3.99
N HIS A 101 -4.15 3.83 -2.87
CA HIS A 101 -3.39 3.87 -1.62
C HIS A 101 -3.69 2.69 -0.67
N VAL A 102 -4.64 1.82 -1.05
CA VAL A 102 -4.87 0.54 -0.38
C VAL A 102 -3.71 -0.40 -0.69
N ASN A 103 -3.07 -0.93 0.35
CA ASN A 103 -1.97 -1.87 0.22
C ASN A 103 -2.45 -3.32 0.28
N ARG A 104 -1.78 -4.16 -0.50
CA ARG A 104 -2.18 -5.53 -0.80
C ARG A 104 -1.13 -6.52 -0.32
N VAL A 105 -1.59 -7.65 0.19
CA VAL A 105 -0.73 -8.72 0.66
C VAL A 105 0.04 -9.30 -0.54
N PRO A 106 1.39 -9.22 -0.57
CA PRO A 106 2.15 -9.67 -1.74
C PRO A 106 2.23 -11.20 -1.86
N VAL A 107 2.17 -11.90 -0.72
CA VAL A 107 2.18 -13.37 -0.62
C VAL A 107 1.26 -13.83 0.51
N GLY A 108 0.61 -14.98 0.34
CA GLY A 108 -0.19 -15.57 1.42
C GLY A 108 0.71 -16.18 2.50
N GLY A 109 0.25 -16.19 3.74
CA GLY A 109 1.02 -16.74 4.85
C GLY A 109 0.51 -16.33 6.21
N LYS A 110 1.31 -16.62 7.24
CA LYS A 110 1.05 -16.19 8.62
C LYS A 110 1.79 -14.89 8.91
N VAL A 111 1.12 -13.91 9.47
CA VAL A 111 1.76 -12.69 9.97
C VAL A 111 2.53 -13.03 11.23
N GLU A 112 3.85 -12.96 11.17
CA GLU A 112 4.73 -13.25 12.31
C GLU A 112 4.95 -12.01 13.17
N ILE A 113 5.25 -10.88 12.53
CA ILE A 113 5.62 -9.63 13.20
C ILE A 113 4.86 -8.49 12.57
N ILE A 114 4.34 -7.60 13.41
CA ILE A 114 3.92 -6.25 13.06
C ILE A 114 4.65 -5.29 14.00
N LYS A 115 5.44 -4.38 13.45
CA LYS A 115 6.17 -3.37 14.24
C LYS A 115 5.91 -1.99 13.66
N TYR A 116 5.27 -1.14 14.47
CA TYR A 116 5.15 0.29 14.19
C TYR A 116 6.37 1.02 14.72
N ASN A 117 6.98 1.85 13.88
CA ASN A 117 8.09 2.73 14.23
C ASN A 117 7.66 4.18 13.94
N PRO A 118 7.50 5.03 14.98
CA PRO A 118 7.26 6.45 14.76
C PRO A 118 8.51 7.11 14.16
N GLY A 119 8.31 8.09 13.29
CA GLY A 119 9.42 8.77 12.62
C GLY A 119 9.05 10.15 12.10
N LYS A 120 9.94 10.72 11.29
CA LYS A 120 9.79 11.99 10.57
C LYS A 120 8.93 11.80 9.31
N PHE A 121 8.81 12.86 8.51
CA PHE A 121 8.02 12.87 7.29
C PHE A 121 8.86 13.45 6.15
N HIS A 122 9.90 12.76 5.68
CA HIS A 122 10.66 13.13 4.48
C HIS A 122 9.96 12.63 3.20
N ILE A 123 10.37 13.12 2.03
CA ILE A 123 9.84 12.63 0.74
C ILE A 123 10.17 11.13 0.60
N ALA A 124 9.13 10.29 0.43
CA ALA A 124 9.28 8.83 0.48
C ALA A 124 10.10 8.24 -0.69
N ALA A 125 10.33 9.00 -1.76
CA ALA A 125 11.12 8.58 -2.91
C ALA A 125 12.63 8.49 -2.62
N VAL A 126 13.12 9.07 -1.52
CA VAL A 126 14.55 9.08 -1.17
C VAL A 126 14.90 7.90 -0.28
N ALA A 127 16.06 7.26 -0.48
CA ALA A 127 16.50 6.09 0.29
C ALA A 127 16.46 6.28 1.81
N LYS A 128 16.79 7.48 2.30
CA LYS A 128 16.81 7.85 3.72
C LYS A 128 15.43 7.79 4.39
N ALA A 129 14.34 7.86 3.62
CA ALA A 129 12.98 7.79 4.13
C ALA A 129 12.67 6.46 4.82
N SER A 130 13.26 5.34 4.40
CA SER A 130 13.01 4.03 5.01
C SER A 130 13.52 3.90 6.45
N LEU A 131 14.46 4.76 6.86
CA LEU A 131 15.03 4.74 8.23
C LEU A 131 14.41 5.81 9.11
N GLU A 132 14.17 7.00 8.55
CA GLU A 132 13.79 8.15 9.34
C GLU A 132 12.28 8.40 9.38
N ASN A 133 11.51 7.89 8.43
CA ASN A 133 10.08 8.18 8.39
C ASN A 133 9.24 7.24 9.26
N GLU A 134 8.04 7.70 9.61
CA GLU A 134 7.01 6.83 10.17
C GLU A 134 6.80 5.62 9.26
N GLN A 135 6.89 4.41 9.84
CA GLN A 135 6.75 3.17 9.10
C GLN A 135 6.08 2.05 9.90
N THR A 136 5.43 1.15 9.19
CA THR A 136 4.95 -0.13 9.74
C THR A 136 5.59 -1.27 8.98
N SER A 137 6.33 -2.11 9.71
CA SER A 137 6.97 -3.32 9.20
C SER A 137 6.10 -4.54 9.48
N MET A 138 5.92 -5.38 8.46
CA MET A 138 5.19 -6.64 8.53
C MET A 138 6.06 -7.78 8.02
N VAL A 139 6.28 -8.81 8.85
CA VAL A 139 6.93 -10.05 8.42
C VAL A 139 5.86 -11.11 8.19
N ILE A 140 5.86 -11.69 6.99
CA ILE A 140 4.98 -12.76 6.56
C ILE A 140 5.80 -14.05 6.46
N GLY A 141 5.42 -15.05 7.23
CA GLY A 141 5.90 -16.43 7.07
C GLY A 141 5.08 -17.13 5.98
N SER A 142 5.70 -17.38 4.83
CA SER A 142 5.11 -18.04 3.66
C SER A 142 5.85 -19.36 3.41
N GLY A 143 5.35 -20.45 4.00
CA GLY A 143 6.04 -21.74 3.96
C GLY A 143 7.35 -21.69 4.76
N SER A 144 8.47 -22.06 4.13
CA SER A 144 9.82 -21.96 4.70
C SER A 144 10.45 -20.57 4.53
N THR A 145 9.77 -19.65 3.85
CA THR A 145 10.30 -18.34 3.49
C THR A 145 9.71 -17.23 4.33
N LYS A 146 10.53 -16.25 4.70
CA LYS A 146 10.08 -15.00 5.34
C LYS A 146 10.15 -13.85 4.35
N ILE A 147 9.08 -13.06 4.29
CA ILE A 147 8.96 -11.88 3.44
C ILE A 147 8.65 -10.69 4.32
N LEU A 148 9.44 -9.62 4.18
CA LEU A 148 9.25 -8.38 4.91
C LEU A 148 8.60 -7.35 3.98
N VAL A 149 7.59 -6.66 4.50
CA VAL A 149 6.92 -5.55 3.83
C VAL A 149 6.94 -4.34 4.76
N LYS A 150 7.45 -3.19 4.32
CA LYS A 150 7.43 -1.95 5.08
C LYS A 150 6.52 -0.94 4.37
N GLN A 151 5.48 -0.47 5.06
CA GLN A 151 4.72 0.72 4.68
C GLN A 151 5.48 1.94 5.21
N ILE A 152 5.85 2.88 4.35
CA ILE A 152 6.66 4.06 4.72
C ILE A 152 5.91 5.33 4.36
N ALA A 153 5.60 6.13 5.38
CA ALA A 153 4.90 7.39 5.22
C ALA A 153 5.80 8.39 4.49
N GLY A 154 5.24 9.18 3.57
CA GLY A 154 5.91 10.30 2.94
C GLY A 154 5.69 11.63 3.67
N PHE A 155 6.20 12.71 3.07
CA PHE A 155 6.16 14.07 3.63
C PHE A 155 4.76 14.58 3.98
N ILE A 156 3.77 14.20 3.18
CA ILE A 156 2.36 14.63 3.36
C ILE A 156 1.55 13.54 4.09
N ALA A 157 2.02 12.29 4.06
CA ALA A 157 1.38 11.15 4.70
C ALA A 157 1.47 11.27 6.22
N ARG A 158 0.33 11.38 6.93
CA ARG A 158 0.31 11.49 8.40
C ARG A 158 -0.21 10.25 9.12
N ARG A 159 -0.49 9.17 8.39
CA ARG A 159 -1.06 7.98 8.99
C ARG A 159 -0.82 6.75 8.13
N ILE A 160 -0.26 5.73 8.77
CA ILE A 160 -0.27 4.36 8.27
C ILE A 160 -1.41 3.61 8.95
N ILE A 161 -2.18 2.89 8.16
CA ILE A 161 -3.21 1.99 8.66
C ILE A 161 -2.78 0.58 8.29
N CYS A 162 -2.67 -0.27 9.31
CA CYS A 162 -2.44 -1.70 9.18
C CYS A 162 -3.60 -2.42 9.89
N TYR A 163 -4.35 -3.21 9.14
CA TYR A 163 -5.53 -3.94 9.65
C TYR A 163 -5.16 -5.28 10.28
N VAL A 164 -4.04 -5.84 9.87
CA VAL A 164 -3.59 -7.18 10.25
C VAL A 164 -2.77 -7.14 11.53
N LYS A 165 -2.78 -8.24 12.27
CA LYS A 165 -2.11 -8.42 13.55
C LYS A 165 -1.20 -9.66 13.51
N PRO A 166 -0.17 -9.72 14.38
CA PRO A 166 0.60 -10.94 14.56
C PRO A 166 -0.33 -12.13 14.88
N GLY A 167 -0.09 -13.25 14.19
CA GLY A 167 -0.91 -14.46 14.28
C GLY A 167 -1.96 -14.61 13.17
N ASP A 168 -2.34 -13.54 12.47
CA ASP A 168 -3.33 -13.60 11.39
C ASP A 168 -2.83 -14.47 10.22
N VAL A 169 -3.75 -15.23 9.62
CA VAL A 169 -3.52 -15.93 8.36
C VAL A 169 -4.13 -15.09 7.23
N ILE A 170 -3.28 -14.64 6.32
CA ILE A 170 -3.65 -13.72 5.23
C ILE A 170 -3.45 -14.37 3.87
N LYS A 171 -4.29 -14.00 2.91
CA LYS A 171 -4.19 -14.51 1.53
C LYS A 171 -3.56 -13.47 0.61
N LYS A 172 -2.83 -13.94 -0.40
CA LYS A 172 -2.26 -13.10 -1.47
C LYS A 172 -3.35 -12.20 -2.07
N GLY A 173 -3.05 -10.92 -2.22
CA GLY A 173 -3.94 -9.88 -2.76
C GLY A 173 -5.04 -9.37 -1.81
N GLU A 174 -5.15 -9.90 -0.59
CA GLU A 174 -6.01 -9.30 0.44
C GLU A 174 -5.55 -7.88 0.80
N ARG A 175 -6.47 -7.08 1.33
CA ARG A 175 -6.15 -5.75 1.86
C ARG A 175 -5.53 -5.94 3.24
N TYR A 176 -4.32 -5.43 3.47
CA TYR A 176 -3.72 -5.45 4.81
C TYR A 176 -3.54 -4.06 5.40
N GLY A 177 -3.63 -3.02 4.59
CA GLY A 177 -3.44 -1.66 5.06
C GLY A 177 -3.79 -0.59 4.05
N LEU A 178 -3.58 0.65 4.47
CA LEU A 178 -3.73 1.85 3.67
C LEU A 178 -2.68 2.86 4.12
N ILE A 179 -2.04 3.52 3.16
CA ILE A 179 -1.08 4.59 3.43
C ILE A 179 -1.28 5.71 2.43
N CYS A 180 -1.48 6.94 2.90
CA CYS A 180 -1.88 8.07 2.05
C CYS A 180 -0.68 8.90 1.57
N PHE A 181 -0.85 9.63 0.45
CA PHE A 181 -0.08 10.82 0.05
C PHE A 181 1.45 10.67 -0.10
N GLY A 182 1.88 10.28 -1.31
CA GLY A 182 3.31 10.34 -1.68
C GLY A 182 4.16 9.38 -0.84
N SER A 183 3.59 8.21 -0.57
CA SER A 183 4.12 7.16 0.29
C SER A 183 4.92 6.13 -0.51
N ARG A 184 5.54 5.20 0.21
CA ARG A 184 6.31 4.10 -0.38
C ARG A 184 5.98 2.79 0.31
N VAL A 185 5.99 1.71 -0.45
CA VAL A 185 5.99 0.35 0.09
C VAL A 185 7.28 -0.34 -0.34
N ASP A 186 8.01 -0.84 0.64
CA ASP A 186 9.17 -1.70 0.43
C ASP A 186 8.78 -3.16 0.63
N ILE A 187 9.27 -4.03 -0.24
CA ILE A 187 9.21 -5.47 -0.07
C ILE A 187 10.62 -6.05 -0.16
N PHE A 188 10.92 -6.95 0.75
CA PHE A 188 12.20 -7.64 0.85
C PHE A 188 11.95 -9.13 0.69
N LEU A 189 12.57 -9.68 -0.34
CA LEU A 189 12.42 -11.07 -0.77
C LEU A 189 13.75 -11.82 -0.60
N PRO A 190 13.73 -13.15 -0.45
CA PRO A 190 14.96 -13.94 -0.49
C PRO A 190 15.82 -13.61 -1.71
N GLU A 191 17.14 -13.63 -1.54
CA GLU A 191 18.07 -13.26 -2.61
C GLU A 191 17.95 -14.15 -3.86
N ASN A 192 17.54 -15.41 -3.70
CA ASN A 192 17.34 -16.37 -4.80
C ASN A 192 16.04 -16.13 -5.60
N SER A 193 15.18 -15.19 -5.18
CA SER A 193 13.93 -14.87 -5.87
C SER A 193 14.18 -14.34 -7.28
N GLU A 194 13.35 -14.76 -8.24
CA GLU A 194 13.41 -14.23 -9.60
C GLU A 194 12.62 -12.93 -9.70
N ILE A 195 13.31 -11.79 -9.84
CA ILE A 195 12.67 -10.47 -9.94
C ILE A 195 12.11 -10.25 -11.36
N LYS A 196 10.84 -9.86 -11.45
CA LYS A 196 10.09 -9.68 -12.71
C LYS A 196 9.87 -8.21 -13.11
N VAL A 197 10.34 -7.27 -12.30
CA VAL A 197 10.22 -5.82 -12.54
C VAL A 197 11.58 -5.13 -12.53
N LYS A 198 11.64 -3.97 -13.17
CA LYS A 198 12.82 -3.11 -13.27
C LYS A 198 12.54 -1.72 -12.71
N LEU A 199 13.62 -0.99 -12.43
CA LEU A 199 13.54 0.41 -12.03
C LEU A 199 12.76 1.21 -13.09
N GLY A 200 11.75 1.94 -12.67
CA GLY A 200 10.91 2.77 -13.53
C GLY A 200 9.57 2.15 -13.93
N ASP A 201 9.39 0.84 -13.74
CA ASP A 201 8.15 0.16 -14.10
C ASP A 201 6.95 0.67 -13.29
N HIS A 202 5.78 0.73 -13.94
CA HIS A 202 4.53 1.02 -13.26
C HIS A 202 3.80 -0.28 -12.93
N VAL A 203 3.43 -0.45 -11.67
CA VAL A 203 2.79 -1.66 -11.15
C VAL A 203 1.46 -1.35 -10.48
N LYS A 204 0.57 -2.34 -10.50
CA LYS A 204 -0.75 -2.36 -9.87
C LYS A 204 -0.76 -3.42 -8.77
N GLY A 205 -1.04 -2.99 -7.54
CA GLY A 205 -1.16 -3.83 -6.35
C GLY A 205 -2.11 -5.03 -6.53
N ALA A 206 -1.78 -6.17 -5.94
CA ALA A 206 -2.50 -7.45 -6.08
C ALA A 206 -2.63 -8.02 -7.51
N LYS A 207 -2.28 -7.27 -8.56
CA LYS A 207 -2.45 -7.68 -9.97
C LYS A 207 -1.12 -8.03 -10.62
N ASP A 208 -0.18 -7.09 -10.61
CA ASP A 208 1.07 -7.26 -11.36
C ASP A 208 2.04 -8.11 -10.54
N ILE A 209 2.70 -9.05 -11.21
CA ILE A 209 3.68 -9.96 -10.61
C ILE A 209 5.02 -9.23 -10.56
N ILE A 210 5.62 -9.13 -9.38
CA ILE A 210 6.90 -8.43 -9.17
C ILE A 210 8.07 -9.39 -8.98
N ALA A 211 7.80 -10.63 -8.56
CA ALA A 211 8.82 -11.67 -8.41
C ALA A 211 8.20 -13.07 -8.35
N ILE A 212 9.06 -14.09 -8.45
CA ILE A 212 8.75 -15.49 -8.21
C ILE A 212 9.70 -16.01 -7.12
N LEU A 213 9.17 -16.60 -6.06
CA LEU A 213 9.94 -17.28 -5.01
C LEU A 213 10.48 -18.61 -5.52
N LYS A 214 11.69 -18.97 -5.12
CA LYS A 214 12.36 -20.24 -5.44
C LYS A 214 12.64 -21.04 -4.18
#